data_AF-A0A0V0T0V3-F1
#
_entry.id   AF-A0A0V0T0V3-F1
#
_cell.length_a   1.000
_cell.length_b   1.000
_cell.length_c   1.000
_cell.angle_alpha   90.00
_cell.angle_beta   90.00
_cell.angle_gamma   90.00
#
_symmetry.space_group_name_H-M   'P 1'
#
loop_
_entity.id
_entity.type
_entity.pdbx_description
1 polymer ?
#
loop_
_entity_poly.entity_id
_entity_poly.type
_entity_poly.pdbx_seq_one_letter_code
_entity_poly.pdbx_strand_id
1 'polypeptide(L)'
;MQGELLMAILYKAPAQSNGKILVEGAVANWAGSPGAVTADNGHSFAKALEHVIAVNANNKFISYNNHPPDVPKVQTKSNSK
;
A
#
# COMPACT_ATOMS: atom_id res chain seq x y z
N MET A 1 -11.12 14.11 18.94
CA MET A 1 -10.63 14.25 17.55
C MET A 1 -9.71 13.08 17.29
N GLN A 2 -10.03 12.27 16.28
CA GLN A 2 -9.11 11.26 15.80
C GLN A 2 -8.03 12.03 15.03
N GLY A 3 -6.77 11.98 15.49
CA GLY A 3 -5.68 12.66 14.82
C GLY A 3 -5.56 12.15 13.38
N GLU A 4 -5.34 13.05 12.44
CA GLU A 4 -5.02 12.67 11.07
C GLU A 4 -3.72 11.86 11.10
N LEU A 5 -3.76 10.64 10.58
CA LEU A 5 -2.64 9.71 10.65
C LEU A 5 -1.68 10.09 9.52
N LEU A 6 -0.60 10.82 9.83
CA LEU A 6 0.27 11.41 8.81
C LEU A 6 1.15 10.37 8.12
N MET A 7 1.46 9.26 8.81
CA MET A 7 2.34 8.21 8.29
C MET A 7 2.04 6.83 8.88
N ALA A 8 2.09 5.80 8.01
CA ALA A 8 2.10 4.40 8.40
C ALA A 8 3.13 3.63 7.56
N ILE A 9 3.80 2.65 8.18
CA ILE A 9 4.74 1.74 7.51
C ILE A 9 4.21 0.32 7.66
N LEU A 10 4.20 -0.44 6.56
CA LEU A 10 3.82 -1.85 6.53
C LEU A 10 5.02 -2.67 6.09
N TYR A 11 5.38 -3.67 6.90
CA TYR A 11 6.28 -4.73 6.50
C TYR A 11 5.49 -6.01 6.22
N LYS A 12 5.58 -6.53 5.00
CA LYS A 12 4.96 -7.81 4.61
C LYS A 12 6.05 -8.84 4.37
N ALA A 13 6.08 -9.88 5.20
CA ALA A 13 7.03 -10.97 5.04
C ALA A 13 6.80 -11.73 3.71
N PRO A 14 7.84 -12.41 3.17
CA PRO A 14 7.71 -13.28 2.01
C PRO A 14 6.60 -14.32 2.21
N ALA A 15 5.81 -14.58 1.16
CA ALA A 15 4.68 -15.53 1.15
C ALA A 15 3.56 -15.29 2.19
N GLN A 16 3.55 -14.17 2.91
CA GLN A 16 2.46 -13.82 3.83
C GLN A 16 1.43 -12.89 3.16
N SER A 17 0.14 -13.11 3.44
CA SER A 17 -0.96 -12.21 3.05
C SER A 17 -1.06 -10.98 3.95
N ASN A 18 -0.68 -11.13 5.22
CA ASN A 18 -0.71 -10.10 6.25
C ASN A 18 0.69 -9.54 6.51
N GLY A 19 0.75 -8.40 7.17
CA GLY A 19 2.02 -7.76 7.55
C GLY A 19 2.03 -7.28 8.99
N LYS A 20 3.07 -6.51 9.32
CA LYS A 20 3.21 -5.75 10.55
C LYS A 20 3.12 -4.26 10.20
N ILE A 21 2.39 -3.50 11.01
CA ILE A 21 2.16 -2.07 10.80
C ILE A 21 2.79 -1.28 11.94
N LEU A 22 3.51 -0.23 11.59
CA LEU A 22 3.94 0.83 12.48
C LEU A 22 3.15 2.10 12.12
N VAL A 23 2.49 2.70 13.11
CA VAL A 23 1.75 3.96 12.94
C VAL A 23 2.39 5.06 13.77
N GLU A 24 2.21 6.30 13.33
CA GLU A 24 2.62 7.49 14.09
C GLU A 24 2.11 7.44 15.55
N GLY A 25 2.96 7.84 16.50
CA GLY A 25 2.65 7.80 17.93
C GLY A 25 2.82 6.42 18.60
N ALA A 26 2.99 5.35 17.83
CA ALA A 26 3.24 3.99 18.32
C ALA A 26 4.70 3.56 18.08
N VAL A 27 5.66 4.43 18.44
CA VAL A 27 7.10 4.22 18.18
C VAL A 27 7.56 2.85 18.70
N ALA A 28 8.23 2.09 17.83
CA ALA A 28 8.73 0.73 18.07
C ALA A 28 7.67 -0.35 18.40
N ASN A 29 6.37 -0.06 18.32
CA ASN A 29 5.31 -1.03 18.57
C ASN A 29 4.68 -1.53 17.27
N TRP A 30 5.32 -2.53 16.65
CA TRP A 30 4.81 -3.17 15.43
C TRP A 30 3.59 -4.04 15.72
N ALA A 31 2.41 -3.57 15.31
CA ALA A 31 1.16 -4.31 15.42
C ALA A 31 0.97 -5.26 14.23
N GLY A 32 0.14 -6.30 14.38
CA GLY A 32 -0.34 -7.07 13.22
C GLY A 32 -1.23 -6.22 12.32
N SER A 33 -1.17 -6.42 10.99
CA SER A 33 -2.17 -5.82 10.11
C SER A 33 -3.56 -6.40 10.43
N PRO A 34 -4.61 -5.58 10.48
CA PRO A 34 -5.96 -6.04 10.83
C PRO A 34 -6.59 -6.96 9.76
N GLY A 35 -5.99 -7.03 8.57
CA GLY A 35 -6.37 -7.93 7.49
C GLY A 35 -5.20 -8.19 6.53
N ALA A 36 -5.48 -8.96 5.47
CA ALA A 36 -4.55 -9.13 4.36
C ALA A 36 -4.31 -7.78 3.66
N VAL A 37 -3.09 -7.55 3.15
CA VAL A 37 -2.68 -6.27 2.54
C VAL A 37 -3.54 -5.88 1.34
N THR A 38 -4.14 -6.87 0.66
CA THR A 38 -5.02 -6.69 -0.50
C THR A 38 -6.50 -6.62 -0.13
N ALA A 39 -6.84 -6.68 1.16
CA ALA A 39 -8.24 -6.62 1.60
C ALA A 39 -8.80 -5.21 1.38
N ASP A 40 -9.96 -5.13 0.73
CA ASP A 40 -10.62 -3.85 0.50
C ASP A 40 -11.01 -3.19 1.82
N ASN A 41 -10.65 -1.91 1.96
CA ASN A 41 -10.98 -1.05 3.10
C ASN A 41 -10.76 -1.64 4.52
N GLY A 42 -9.88 -2.65 4.67
CA GLY A 42 -9.60 -3.31 5.95
C GLY A 42 -8.54 -2.61 6.82
N HIS A 43 -7.83 -1.60 6.30
CA HIS A 43 -6.75 -0.87 6.98
C HIS A 43 -6.35 0.41 6.23
N SER A 44 -5.46 1.22 6.82
CA SER A 44 -4.93 2.47 6.26
C SER A 44 -4.35 2.34 4.84
N PHE A 45 -3.64 1.24 4.53
CA PHE A 45 -3.08 1.03 3.19
C PHE A 45 -4.15 0.85 2.09
N ALA A 46 -5.27 0.19 2.38
CA ALA A 46 -6.35 0.04 1.39
C ALA A 46 -7.02 1.39 1.16
N LYS A 47 -7.20 2.17 2.24
CA LYS A 47 -7.72 3.54 2.17
C LYS A 47 -6.84 4.49 1.36
N ALA A 48 -5.53 4.39 1.49
CA ALA A 48 -4.60 5.19 0.68
C ALA A 48 -4.73 4.90 -0.83
N LEU A 49 -5.14 3.68 -1.21
CA LEU A 49 -5.30 3.26 -2.60
C LEU A 49 -6.73 3.38 -3.12
N GLU A 50 -7.70 3.78 -2.29
CA GLU A 50 -9.13 3.81 -2.63
C GLU A 50 -9.39 4.65 -3.90
N HIS A 51 -8.78 5.83 -4.01
CA HIS A 51 -8.88 6.71 -5.19
C HIS A 51 -7.88 6.39 -6.32
N VAL A 52 -7.11 5.31 -6.19
CA VAL A 52 -6.25 4.77 -7.26
C VAL A 52 -6.95 3.61 -7.96
N ILE A 53 -7.60 2.72 -7.18
CA ILE A 53 -8.17 1.47 -7.71
C ILE A 53 -9.68 1.54 -7.96
N ALA A 54 -10.40 2.46 -7.30
CA ALA A 54 -11.84 2.57 -7.50
C ALA A 54 -12.17 3.10 -8.90
N VAL A 55 -13.29 2.66 -9.46
CA VAL A 55 -13.81 3.18 -10.73
C VAL A 55 -14.43 4.56 -10.48
N ASN A 56 -13.66 5.62 -10.72
CA ASN A 56 -14.12 7.00 -10.59
C ASN A 56 -13.46 7.89 -11.66
N ALA A 57 -14.28 8.58 -12.44
CA ALA A 57 -13.85 9.42 -13.56
C ALA A 57 -12.94 10.61 -13.16
N ASN A 58 -12.95 11.01 -11.89
CA ASN A 58 -12.13 12.09 -11.37
C ASN A 58 -10.79 11.63 -10.79
N ASN A 59 -10.52 10.32 -10.76
CA ASN A 59 -9.25 9.82 -10.24
C ASN A 59 -8.09 10.28 -11.10
N LYS A 60 -7.04 10.81 -10.45
CA LYS A 60 -5.80 11.27 -11.10
C LYS A 60 -4.60 10.71 -10.34
N PHE A 61 -3.92 9.74 -10.93
CA PHE A 61 -2.71 9.14 -10.37
C PHE A 61 -1.71 8.80 -11.48
N ILE A 62 -0.44 8.67 -11.11
CA ILE A 62 0.62 8.17 -11.99
C ILE A 62 1.22 6.95 -11.31
N SER A 63 1.25 5.82 -12.01
CA SER A 63 1.91 4.60 -11.55
C SER A 63 3.17 4.35 -12.38
N TYR A 64 4.25 3.92 -11.73
CA TYR A 64 5.48 3.51 -12.38
C TYR A 64 5.80 2.06 -12.03
N ASN A 65 6.22 1.27 -13.02
CA ASN A 65 6.69 -0.08 -12.83
C ASN A 65 7.54 -0.50 -14.04
N ASN A 66 8.74 -1.04 -13.80
CA ASN A 66 9.59 -1.61 -14.87
C ASN A 66 9.04 -2.93 -15.46
N HIS A 67 8.08 -3.55 -14.76
CA HIS A 67 7.35 -4.72 -15.21
C HIS A 67 5.84 -4.45 -15.23
N PRO A 68 5.39 -3.51 -16.08
CA PRO A 68 3.98 -3.15 -16.13
C PRO A 68 3.13 -4.34 -16.64
N PRO A 69 1.88 -4.49 -16.17
CA PRO A 69 0.96 -5.45 -16.76
C PRO A 69 0.62 -5.02 -18.21
N ASP A 70 0.47 -6.01 -19.10
CA ASP A 70 -0.12 -5.86 -20.44
C ASP A 70 0.52 -4.84 -21.41
N VAL A 71 1.75 -4.37 -21.15
CA VAL A 71 2.52 -3.53 -22.10
C VAL A 71 3.98 -4.00 -22.20
N PRO A 72 4.72 -3.61 -23.27
CA PRO A 72 6.11 -4.03 -23.46
C PRO A 72 7.01 -3.69 -22.27
N LYS A 73 7.86 -4.66 -21.90
CA LYS A 73 8.72 -4.59 -20.71
C LYS A 73 10.04 -3.93 -21.04
N VAL A 74 10.48 -3.00 -20.20
CA VAL A 74 11.82 -2.41 -20.26
C VAL A 74 12.64 -2.98 -19.11
N GLN A 75 13.59 -3.84 -19.42
CA GLN A 75 14.48 -4.42 -18.41
C GLN A 75 15.50 -3.39 -17.94
N THR A 76 15.42 -3.00 -16.67
CA THR A 76 16.43 -2.20 -15.99
C THR A 76 16.86 -2.92 -14.70
N LYS A 77 17.91 -2.42 -14.03
CA LYS A 77 18.38 -3.02 -12.76
C LYS A 77 17.41 -2.80 -11.59
N SER A 78 16.49 -1.83 -11.68
CA SER A 78 15.52 -1.55 -10.62
C SER A 78 14.16 -2.18 -10.93
N ASN A 79 13.49 -2.66 -9.87
CA ASN A 79 12.10 -3.13 -9.90
C ASN A 79 11.23 -2.41 -8.86
N SER A 80 11.71 -1.28 -8.32
CA SER A 80 10.99 -0.44 -7.36
C SER A 80 9.71 0.13 -7.98
N LYS A 81 8.67 0.25 -7.17
CA LYS A 81 7.35 0.83 -7.49
C LYS A 81 7.02 1.87 -6.43
#